data_AF-A0A1I0G796-F1
#
_entry.id   AF-A0A1I0G796-F1
#
_cell.length_a   1.000
_cell.length_b   1.000
_cell.length_c   1.000
_cell.angle_alpha   90.00
_cell.angle_beta   90.00
_cell.angle_gamma   90.00
#
_symmetry.space_group_name_H-M   'P 1'
#
loop_
_entity.id
_entity.type
_entity.pdbx_description
1 polymer ?
#
loop_
_entity_poly.entity_id
_entity_poly.type
_entity_poly.pdbx_seq_one_letter_code
_entity_poly.pdbx_strand_id
1 'polypeptide(L)'
;MHGFMELIDFMKHLADGVLDYLPEDQRVGQLTADQVLDEWMKGKSYFAARSLRNDLKSYIKLYKSGDYSVDEILSWYDLSYIPERFGCEEWELFTSILCSIDSHIERKRKHFLVKCLGRLGYR
;
A
#
# COMPACT_ATOMS: atom_id res chain seq x y z
N MET A 1 -11.29 -9.86 13.51
CA MET A 1 -10.98 -8.78 12.56
C MET A 1 -9.59 -9.04 12.01
N HIS A 2 -9.43 -9.13 10.68
CA HIS A 2 -8.09 -9.08 10.10
C HIS A 2 -7.53 -7.71 10.48
N GLY A 3 -6.42 -7.67 11.23
CA GLY A 3 -5.76 -6.40 11.50
C GLY A 3 -5.24 -5.89 10.17
N PHE A 4 -5.71 -4.73 9.71
CA PHE A 4 -5.29 -4.04 8.49
C PHE A 4 -3.84 -3.54 8.61
N MET A 5 -2.92 -4.35 9.16
CA MET A 5 -1.61 -3.94 9.65
C MET A 5 -0.70 -3.48 8.53
N GLU A 6 -0.71 -4.17 7.38
CA GLU A 6 0.12 -3.73 6.25
C GLU A 6 -0.52 -2.55 5.53
N LEU A 7 -1.86 -2.43 5.52
CA LEU A 7 -2.51 -1.19 5.10
C LEU A 7 -2.11 0.00 5.99
N ILE A 8 -2.20 -0.13 7.31
CA ILE A 8 -1.79 0.90 8.28
C ILE A 8 -0.33 1.31 8.03
N ASP A 9 0.57 0.34 7.90
CA ASP A 9 1.98 0.61 7.64
C ASP A 9 2.23 1.26 6.26
N PHE A 10 1.46 0.85 5.24
CA PHE A 10 1.49 1.48 3.92
C PHE A 10 0.96 2.92 3.97
N MET A 11 -0.13 3.19 4.68
CA MET A 11 -0.68 4.54 4.84
C MET A 11 0.31 5.48 5.50
N LYS A 12 1.07 4.99 6.49
CA LYS A 12 2.17 5.74 7.07
C LYS A 12 3.23 6.12 6.02
N HIS A 13 3.66 5.15 5.19
CA HIS A 13 4.63 5.44 4.12
C HIS A 13 4.07 6.37 3.06
N LEU A 14 2.76 6.31 2.79
CA LEU A 14 2.11 7.22 1.86
C LEU A 14 2.11 8.65 2.40
N ALA A 15 1.73 8.85 3.66
CA ALA A 15 1.81 10.15 4.33
C ALA A 15 3.24 10.71 4.35
N ASP A 16 4.23 9.87 4.67
CA ASP A 16 5.64 10.26 4.67
C ASP A 16 6.11 10.63 3.24
N GLY A 17 5.74 9.85 2.23
CA GLY A 17 6.13 10.05 0.83
C GLY A 17 5.52 11.30 0.19
N VAL A 18 4.32 11.72 0.62
CA VAL A 18 3.72 12.99 0.19
C VAL A 18 4.10 14.18 1.08
N LEU A 19 4.99 13.94 2.05
CA LEU A 19 5.49 14.94 2.99
C LEU A 19 4.36 15.61 3.78
N ASP A 20 3.40 14.83 4.24
CA ASP A 20 2.18 15.39 4.86
C ASP A 20 2.46 16.20 6.13
N TYR A 21 3.51 15.80 6.84
CA TYR A 21 4.00 16.48 8.03
C TYR A 21 4.55 17.90 7.77
N LEU A 22 4.68 18.34 6.52
CA LEU A 22 5.13 19.68 6.14
C LEU A 22 3.96 20.56 5.66
N PRO A 23 4.03 21.90 5.87
CA PRO A 23 3.17 22.87 5.20
C PRO A 23 3.27 22.77 3.67
N GLU A 24 2.16 23.03 2.95
CA GLU A 24 2.08 22.85 1.49
C GLU A 24 3.18 23.57 0.70
N ASP A 25 3.53 24.79 1.11
CA ASP A 25 4.58 25.60 0.49
C ASP A 25 6.01 25.03 0.68
N GLN A 26 6.16 24.06 1.58
CA GLN A 26 7.43 23.41 1.91
C GLN A 26 7.51 21.96 1.39
N ARG A 27 6.44 21.43 0.79
CA ARG A 27 6.39 20.06 0.24
C ARG A 27 7.12 19.99 -1.10
N VAL A 28 8.44 19.91 -1.06
CA VAL A 28 9.28 19.76 -2.27
C VAL A 28 9.70 18.30 -2.44
N GLY A 29 9.40 17.71 -3.59
CA GLY A 29 9.82 16.34 -3.93
C GLY A 29 8.87 15.24 -3.47
N GLN A 30 7.57 15.53 -3.43
CA GLN A 30 6.54 14.53 -3.13
C GLN A 30 6.62 13.34 -4.10
N LEU A 31 6.47 12.14 -3.56
CA LEU A 31 6.39 10.91 -4.33
C LEU A 31 4.97 10.70 -4.86
N THR A 32 4.86 10.10 -6.05
CA THR A 32 3.58 9.55 -6.51
C THR A 32 3.21 8.31 -5.70
N ALA A 33 1.92 7.95 -5.68
CA ALA A 33 1.47 6.74 -4.98
C ALA A 33 2.18 5.46 -5.48
N ASP A 34 2.47 5.36 -6.79
CA ASP A 34 3.24 4.25 -7.35
C ASP A 34 4.70 4.25 -6.87
N GLN A 35 5.33 5.43 -6.73
CA GLN A 35 6.69 5.54 -6.21
C GLN A 35 6.74 5.13 -4.73
N VAL A 36 5.80 5.59 -3.91
CA VAL A 36 5.66 5.15 -2.52
C VAL A 36 5.48 3.63 -2.45
N LEU A 37 4.59 3.09 -3.28
CA LEU A 37 4.36 1.65 -3.34
C LEU A 37 5.63 0.88 -3.72
N ASP A 38 6.37 1.37 -4.71
CA ASP A 38 7.63 0.77 -5.14
C ASP A 38 8.67 0.76 -4.01
N GLU A 39 8.80 1.85 -3.27
CA GLU A 39 9.71 1.95 -2.12
C GLU A 39 9.29 1.03 -0.98
N TRP A 40 8.01 1.06 -0.60
CA TRP A 40 7.44 0.18 0.40
C TRP A 40 7.66 -1.29 0.03
N MET A 41 7.38 -1.65 -1.23
CA MET A 41 7.56 -3.01 -1.74
C MET A 41 9.02 -3.45 -1.70
N LYS A 42 10.00 -2.59 -1.96
CA LYS A 42 11.43 -2.98 -1.89
C LYS A 42 11.81 -3.47 -0.49
N GLY A 43 11.30 -2.82 0.56
CA GLY A 43 11.59 -3.18 1.96
C GLY A 43 10.82 -4.40 2.49
N LYS A 44 9.76 -4.84 1.80
CA LYS A 44 8.78 -5.79 2.35
C LYS A 44 8.94 -7.22 1.83
N SER A 45 8.53 -8.18 2.66
CA SER A 45 8.54 -9.60 2.31
C SER A 45 7.42 -9.95 1.32
N TYR A 46 7.51 -11.12 0.69
CA TYR A 46 6.42 -11.67 -0.13
C TYR A 46 5.09 -11.78 0.64
N PHE A 47 5.16 -12.17 1.92
CA PHE A 47 3.96 -12.32 2.76
C PHE A 47 3.35 -10.98 3.13
N ALA A 48 4.17 -9.98 3.45
CA ALA A 48 3.70 -8.62 3.72
C ALA A 48 3.02 -8.02 2.47
N ALA A 49 3.61 -8.17 1.28
CA ALA A 49 2.99 -7.74 0.03
C ALA A 49 1.62 -8.41 -0.21
N ARG A 50 1.50 -9.72 0.07
CA ARG A 50 0.22 -10.43 -0.01
C ARG A 50 -0.79 -9.96 1.03
N SER A 51 -0.34 -9.61 2.23
CA SER A 51 -1.22 -9.11 3.28
C SER A 51 -1.76 -7.73 2.90
N LEU A 52 -0.91 -6.80 2.44
CA LEU A 52 -1.36 -5.50 1.93
C LEU A 52 -2.42 -5.64 0.84
N ARG A 53 -2.22 -6.55 -0.11
CA ARG A 53 -3.23 -6.84 -1.14
C ARG A 53 -4.57 -7.26 -0.56
N ASN A 54 -4.55 -8.13 0.45
CA ASN A 54 -5.77 -8.63 1.09
C ASN A 54 -6.44 -7.55 1.93
N ASP A 55 -5.64 -6.71 2.60
CA ASP A 55 -6.11 -5.54 3.35
C ASP A 55 -6.86 -4.58 2.42
N LEU A 56 -6.26 -4.18 1.29
CA LEU A 56 -6.90 -3.30 0.30
C LEU A 56 -8.16 -3.91 -0.31
N LYS A 57 -8.15 -5.21 -0.65
CA LYS A 57 -9.35 -5.89 -1.15
C LYS A 57 -10.47 -5.90 -0.12
N SER A 58 -10.14 -6.10 1.16
CA SER A 58 -11.12 -6.08 2.24
C SER A 58 -11.67 -4.67 2.46
N TYR A 59 -10.79 -3.66 2.45
CA TYR A 59 -11.15 -2.25 2.52
C TYR A 59 -12.12 -1.86 1.41
N ILE A 60 -11.76 -2.07 0.14
CA ILE A 60 -12.61 -1.75 -1.02
C ILE A 60 -13.96 -2.48 -0.94
N LYS A 61 -13.97 -3.73 -0.46
CA LYS A 61 -15.22 -4.49 -0.30
C LYS A 61 -16.13 -3.85 0.75
N LEU A 62 -15.59 -3.45 1.91
CA LEU A 62 -16.33 -2.80 2.99
C LEU A 62 -16.88 -1.45 2.53
N TYR A 63 -16.02 -0.63 1.92
CA TYR A 63 -16.40 0.66 1.34
C TYR A 63 -17.56 0.53 0.35
N LYS A 64 -17.47 -0.41 -0.61
CA LYS A 64 -18.56 -0.66 -1.58
C LYS A 64 -19.86 -1.18 -0.95
N SER A 65 -19.80 -1.77 0.24
CA SER A 65 -20.98 -2.19 1.00
C SER A 65 -21.56 -1.09 1.90
N GLY A 66 -20.97 0.10 1.92
CA GLY A 66 -21.37 1.21 2.80
C GLY A 66 -20.88 1.03 4.25
N ASP A 67 -19.92 0.15 4.49
CA ASP A 67 -19.26 -0.03 5.78
C ASP A 67 -17.95 0.77 5.79
N TYR A 68 -18.00 1.93 6.44
CA TYR A 68 -16.88 2.86 6.55
C TYR A 68 -16.10 2.70 7.87
N SER A 69 -16.27 1.57 8.57
CA SER A 69 -15.60 1.32 9.86
C SER A 69 -14.07 1.32 9.78
N VAL A 70 -13.51 1.21 8.58
CA VAL A 70 -12.06 1.18 8.33
C VAL A 70 -11.52 2.54 7.89
N ASP A 71 -12.39 3.50 7.54
CA ASP A 71 -11.98 4.84 7.10
C ASP A 71 -11.30 5.64 8.22
N GLU A 72 -11.55 5.28 9.48
CA GLU A 72 -10.83 5.84 10.63
C GLU A 72 -9.30 5.67 10.47
N ILE A 73 -8.83 4.58 9.83
CA ILE A 73 -7.40 4.38 9.54
C ILE A 73 -6.85 5.53 8.68
N LEU A 74 -7.62 5.99 7.68
CA LEU A 74 -7.19 7.09 6.81
C LEU A 74 -7.07 8.40 7.60
N SER A 75 -8.00 8.63 8.52
CA SER A 75 -8.03 9.83 9.37
C SER A 75 -6.82 9.93 10.30
N TRP A 76 -6.23 8.80 10.72
CA TRP A 76 -5.03 8.79 11.57
C TRP A 76 -3.78 9.34 10.88
N TYR A 77 -3.78 9.37 9.54
CA TYR A 77 -2.64 9.79 8.73
C TYR A 77 -2.88 11.09 7.98
N ASP A 78 -3.96 11.82 8.29
CA ASP A 78 -4.42 13.03 7.58
C ASP A 78 -4.52 12.88 6.05
N LEU A 79 -4.69 11.62 5.61
CA LEU A 79 -4.92 11.25 4.21
C LEU A 79 -6.39 11.41 3.81
N SER A 80 -7.16 12.15 4.61
CA SER A 80 -8.54 12.56 4.37
C SER A 80 -8.72 13.43 3.12
N TYR A 81 -7.62 13.85 2.50
CA TYR A 81 -7.57 14.72 1.31
C TYR A 81 -6.98 14.00 0.09
N ILE A 82 -7.17 12.69 0.00
CA ILE A 82 -6.77 11.92 -1.19
C ILE A 82 -7.36 12.53 -2.49
N PRO A 83 -8.63 12.97 -2.54
CA PRO A 83 -9.20 13.64 -3.71
C PRO A 83 -8.41 14.88 -4.13
N GLU A 84 -8.08 15.76 -3.20
CA GLU A 84 -7.36 17.01 -3.47
C GLU A 84 -5.90 16.74 -3.87
N ARG A 85 -5.27 15.72 -3.30
CA ARG A 85 -3.84 15.43 -3.49
C ARG A 85 -3.57 14.59 -4.74
N PHE A 86 -4.38 13.58 -4.99
CA PHE A 86 -4.19 12.62 -6.07
C PHE A 86 -5.17 12.83 -7.22
N GLY A 87 -6.14 13.74 -7.09
CA GLY A 87 -7.14 14.01 -8.12
C GLY A 87 -8.08 12.83 -8.38
N CYS A 88 -8.24 11.94 -7.40
CA CYS A 88 -9.07 10.74 -7.49
C CYS A 88 -9.62 10.36 -6.11
N GLU A 89 -10.72 9.63 -6.09
CA GLU A 89 -11.33 9.13 -4.86
C GLU A 89 -10.46 8.05 -4.21
N GLU A 90 -10.59 7.83 -2.89
CA GLU A 90 -9.79 6.86 -2.14
C GLU A 90 -9.88 5.45 -2.74
N TRP A 91 -11.08 5.04 -3.12
CA TRP A 91 -11.30 3.73 -3.71
C TRP A 91 -10.67 3.60 -5.11
N GLU A 92 -10.56 4.69 -5.86
CA GLU A 92 -9.89 4.72 -7.18
C GLU A 92 -8.38 4.58 -7.00
N LEU A 93 -7.80 5.34 -6.07
CA LEU A 93 -6.40 5.26 -5.69
C LEU A 93 -6.03 3.82 -5.28
N PHE A 94 -6.78 3.23 -4.35
CA PHE A 94 -6.53 1.87 -3.88
C PHE A 94 -6.75 0.80 -4.95
N THR A 95 -7.70 1.01 -5.86
CA THR A 95 -7.90 0.10 -7.00
C THR A 95 -6.71 0.15 -7.95
N SER A 96 -6.17 1.34 -8.25
CA SER A 96 -4.97 1.53 -9.07
C SER A 96 -3.75 0.82 -8.44
N ILE A 97 -3.49 1.08 -7.15
CA ILE A 97 -2.40 0.48 -6.37
C ILE A 97 -2.47 -1.06 -6.37
N LEU A 98 -3.68 -1.64 -6.33
CA LEU A 98 -3.89 -3.09 -6.33
C LEU A 98 -3.29 -3.80 -7.54
N CYS A 99 -3.42 -3.21 -8.73
CA CYS A 99 -2.82 -3.74 -9.96
C CYS A 99 -1.28 -3.74 -9.88
N SER A 100 -0.71 -2.66 -9.35
CA SER A 100 0.74 -2.54 -9.13
C SER A 100 1.23 -3.56 -8.08
N ILE A 101 0.47 -3.79 -7.01
CA ILE A 101 0.79 -4.79 -5.98
C ILE A 101 0.87 -6.20 -6.56
N ASP A 102 -0.08 -6.61 -7.42
CA ASP A 102 -0.07 -7.96 -8.00
C ASP A 102 1.19 -8.20 -8.86
N SER A 103 1.64 -7.17 -9.59
CA SER A 103 2.90 -7.23 -10.36
C SER A 103 4.13 -7.39 -9.46
N HIS A 104 4.16 -6.71 -8.31
CA HIS A 104 5.22 -6.88 -7.29
C HIS A 104 5.21 -8.26 -6.65
N ILE A 105 4.03 -8.79 -6.32
CA ILE A 105 3.86 -10.12 -5.73
C ILE A 105 4.39 -11.18 -6.68
N GLU A 106 4.10 -11.11 -7.98
CA GLU A 106 4.61 -12.09 -8.95
C GLU A 106 6.14 -12.04 -9.09
N ARG A 107 6.75 -10.85 -9.08
CA ARG A 107 8.21 -10.70 -9.04
C ARG A 107 8.81 -11.32 -7.78
N LYS A 108 8.23 -11.00 -6.61
CA LYS A 108 8.67 -11.55 -5.31
C LYS A 108 8.48 -13.06 -5.21
N ARG A 109 7.40 -13.61 -5.78
CA ARG A 109 7.13 -15.05 -5.85
C ARG A 109 8.23 -15.79 -6.62
N LYS A 110 8.60 -15.30 -7.81
CA LYS A 110 9.68 -15.88 -8.61
C LYS A 110 10.99 -15.90 -7.83
N HIS A 111 11.36 -14.78 -7.21
CA HIS A 111 12.56 -14.68 -6.40
C HIS A 111 12.53 -15.62 -5.18
N PHE A 112 11.38 -15.73 -4.50
CA PHE A 112 11.20 -16.64 -3.38
C PHE A 112 11.35 -18.11 -3.79
N LEU A 113 10.74 -18.52 -4.90
CA LEU A 113 10.84 -19.88 -5.44
C LEU A 113 12.29 -20.23 -5.82
N VAL A 114 13.00 -19.33 -6.51
CA VAL A 114 14.43 -19.52 -6.84
C VAL A 114 15.27 -19.71 -5.57
N LYS A 115 15.04 -18.89 -4.54
CA LYS A 115 15.73 -19.01 -3.25
C LYS A 115 15.45 -20.34 -2.55
N CYS A 116 14.21 -20.83 -2.60
CA CYS A 116 13.84 -22.12 -2.02
C CYS A 116 14.47 -23.30 -2.77
N LEU A 117 14.42 -23.29 -4.11
CA LEU A 117 15.01 -24.35 -4.94
C LEU A 117 16.53 -24.37 -4.86
N GLY A 118 17.18 -23.19 -4.85
CA GLY A 118 18.63 -23.08 -4.65
C GLY A 118 19.08 -23.60 -3.28
N ARG A 119 18.25 -23.50 -2.24
CA ARG A 119 18.53 -24.12 -0.92
C ARG A 119 18.33 -25.63 -0.90
N LEU A 120 17.48 -26.18 -1.76
CA LEU A 120 17.25 -27.61 -1.88
C LEU A 120 18.35 -28.30 -2.72
N GLY A 121 18.91 -27.62 -3.72
CA GLY A 121 20.00 -28.15 -4.55
C GLY A 121 21.40 -28.12 -3.91
N TYR A 122 21.55 -27.49 -2.74
CA TYR A 122 22.79 -27.48 -1.94
C TYR A 122 22.77 -28.52 -0.80
N ARG A 123 21.80 -29.43 -0.79
CA ARG A 123 21.76 -30.59 0.12
C ARG A 123 22.09 -31.87 -0.61
#